data_AF-A0A556VU76-F1
#
_entry.id   AF-A0A556VU76-F1
#
_cell.length_a   1.000
_cell.length_b   1.000
_cell.length_c   1.000
_cell.angle_alpha   90.00
_cell.angle_beta   90.00
_cell.angle_gamma   90.00
#
_symmetry.space_group_name_H-M   'P 1'
#
loop_
_entity.id
_entity.type
_entity.pdbx_description
1 polymer ?
#
loop_
_entity_poly.entity_id
_entity_poly.type
_entity_poly.pdbx_seq_one_letter_code
_entity_poly.pdbx_strand_id
1 'polypeptide(L)'
;MGKNVCLGRYFFQLPPESKGKGATSTKSRDAAAETIDVWPSNLLSTGGNQSYADVCSLFLLQMACVLNMAAGWRRARLRIFLCVESDSGDQGWLAKEERFRELLGKLRIRATIKIVPWDSAVRLLRGSDSGSVVTEEFLSAVNQLLKEHSTSAAVRFLYLPRPPADSNQSQQYLAQLDTLTQGLGPTLLIHGLTPVTCTEL
;
A
#
# COMPACT_ATOMS: atom_id res chain seq x y z
N MET A 1 1.17 23.18 2.39
CA MET A 1 0.16 22.43 1.61
C MET A 1 -0.70 21.63 2.57
N GLY A 2 -2.01 21.87 2.62
CA GLY A 2 -2.95 21.16 3.51
C GLY A 2 -3.97 20.30 2.74
N LYS A 3 -3.55 19.71 1.62
CA LYS A 3 -4.42 18.91 0.75
C LYS A 3 -3.94 17.46 0.71
N ASN A 4 -4.88 16.54 0.56
CA ASN A 4 -4.58 15.16 0.26
C ASN A 4 -4.01 15.05 -1.18
N VAL A 5 -3.06 14.16 -1.39
CA VAL A 5 -2.38 13.95 -2.68
C VAL A 5 -2.49 12.49 -3.09
N CYS A 6 -2.75 12.26 -4.38
CA CYS A 6 -2.75 10.94 -4.99
C CYS A 6 -1.91 10.99 -6.27
N LEU A 7 -0.88 10.15 -6.35
CA LEU A 7 0.01 10.04 -7.50
C LEU A 7 -0.16 8.66 -8.15
N GLY A 8 -0.62 8.64 -9.40
CA GLY A 8 -0.76 7.42 -10.18
C GLY A 8 0.51 7.08 -10.97
N ARG A 9 0.99 5.85 -10.83
CA ARG A 9 2.08 5.27 -11.64
C ARG A 9 1.57 4.07 -12.43
N TYR A 10 2.08 3.90 -13.65
CA TYR A 10 1.66 2.85 -14.60
C TYR A 10 0.15 2.84 -14.88
N PHE A 11 -0.50 4.01 -14.81
CA PHE A 11 -1.96 4.11 -14.95
C PHE A 11 -2.46 3.72 -16.35
N PHE A 12 -1.59 3.81 -17.35
CA PHE A 12 -1.86 3.34 -18.71
C PHE A 12 -2.05 1.81 -18.83
N GLN A 13 -1.70 1.05 -17.79
CA GLN A 13 -1.89 -0.40 -17.72
C GLN A 13 -3.16 -0.81 -16.98
N LEU A 14 -3.96 0.15 -16.49
CA LEU A 14 -5.23 -0.19 -15.83
C LEU A 14 -6.18 -0.89 -16.80
N PRO A 15 -6.95 -1.88 -16.32
CA PRO A 15 -7.94 -2.54 -17.15
C PRO A 15 -8.97 -1.51 -17.64
N PRO A 16 -9.31 -1.48 -18.94
CA PRO A 16 -10.29 -0.56 -19.47
C PRO A 16 -11.68 -0.84 -18.87
N GLU A 17 -12.45 0.23 -18.59
CA GLU A 17 -13.81 0.16 -18.03
C GLU A 17 -14.81 -0.64 -18.91
N SER A 18 -14.43 -0.94 -20.15
CA SER A 18 -15.25 -1.59 -21.18
C SER A 18 -15.61 -3.06 -20.92
N LYS A 19 -15.03 -3.72 -19.90
CA LYS A 19 -15.49 -5.06 -19.48
C LYS A 19 -16.93 -5.09 -18.97
N GLY A 20 -17.58 -3.93 -18.80
CA GLY A 20 -19.00 -3.80 -18.46
C GLY A 20 -19.99 -3.82 -19.64
N LYS A 21 -19.55 -3.63 -20.89
CA LYS A 21 -20.46 -3.60 -22.05
C LYS A 21 -19.81 -4.16 -23.33
N GLY A 22 -20.08 -5.43 -23.62
CA GLY A 22 -20.17 -5.92 -25.00
C GLY A 22 -18.88 -6.12 -25.80
N ALA A 23 -17.74 -6.46 -25.18
CA ALA A 23 -16.56 -6.88 -25.94
C ALA A 23 -16.53 -8.41 -26.10
N THR A 24 -16.87 -8.89 -27.30
CA THR A 24 -16.57 -10.23 -27.79
C THR A 24 -15.06 -10.41 -27.99
N SER A 25 -14.58 -11.62 -27.66
CA SER A 25 -13.18 -12.11 -27.75
C SER A 25 -12.28 -11.64 -26.60
N THR A 26 -11.61 -12.48 -25.84
CA THR A 26 -11.15 -13.86 -26.05
C THR A 26 -11.34 -14.66 -24.75
N LYS A 27 -11.63 -15.95 -24.89
CA LYS A 27 -11.69 -16.91 -23.77
C LYS A 27 -10.30 -17.04 -23.14
N SER A 28 -9.94 -16.22 -22.16
CA SER A 28 -9.02 -16.65 -21.11
C SER A 28 -9.86 -17.21 -19.96
N ARG A 29 -9.73 -18.52 -19.75
CA ARG A 29 -10.45 -19.28 -18.72
C ARG A 29 -10.00 -18.95 -17.28
N ASP A 30 -9.08 -17.99 -17.13
CA ASP A 30 -8.56 -17.50 -15.85
C ASP A 30 -8.93 -16.03 -15.66
N ALA A 31 -10.23 -15.72 -15.61
CA ALA A 31 -10.70 -14.46 -15.05
C ALA A 31 -10.48 -14.49 -13.53
N ALA A 32 -9.21 -14.53 -13.10
CA ALA A 32 -8.82 -14.31 -11.73
C ALA A 32 -9.48 -13.00 -11.31
N ALA A 33 -10.33 -13.05 -10.29
CA ALA A 33 -11.01 -11.87 -9.77
C ALA A 33 -9.94 -10.78 -9.57
N GLU A 34 -10.12 -9.64 -10.25
CA GLU A 34 -9.17 -8.53 -10.17
C GLU A 34 -8.95 -8.21 -8.68
N THR A 35 -7.70 -8.16 -8.22
CA THR A 35 -7.42 -7.87 -6.81
C THR A 35 -7.03 -6.41 -6.65
N ILE A 36 -7.58 -5.79 -5.61
CA ILE A 36 -7.17 -4.47 -5.14
C ILE A 36 -6.30 -4.72 -3.92
N ASP A 37 -5.04 -4.31 -4.00
CA ASP A 37 -4.07 -4.52 -2.94
C ASP A 37 -3.79 -3.22 -2.20
N VAL A 38 -3.79 -3.28 -0.88
CA VAL A 38 -3.62 -2.12 0.00
C VAL A 38 -2.49 -2.38 0.97
N TRP A 39 -1.50 -1.48 0.98
CA TRP A 39 -0.39 -1.47 1.93
C TRP A 39 -0.52 -0.21 2.80
N PRO A 40 -1.23 -0.31 3.94
CA PRO A 40 -1.54 0.84 4.79
C PRO A 40 -0.33 1.36 5.57
N SER A 41 0.74 0.57 5.71
CA SER A 41 1.99 0.99 6.34
C SER A 41 2.75 2.00 5.49
N ASN A 42 3.34 3.00 6.15
CA ASN A 42 4.44 3.75 5.57
C ASN A 42 5.74 2.91 5.61
N LEU A 43 5.99 2.15 4.55
CA LEU A 43 7.14 1.24 4.42
C LEU A 43 8.49 1.96 4.45
N LEU A 44 8.53 3.27 4.19
CA LEU A 44 9.76 4.07 4.24
C LEU A 44 9.95 4.80 5.58
N SER A 45 9.05 4.59 6.55
CA SER A 45 9.18 5.19 7.87
C SER A 45 10.29 4.51 8.66
N THR A 46 11.31 5.29 9.02
CA THR A 46 12.44 4.83 9.84
C THR A 46 12.12 4.76 11.33
N GLY A 47 10.97 5.29 11.76
CA GLY A 47 10.61 5.49 13.16
C GLY A 47 10.16 4.26 13.95
N GLY A 48 10.36 3.04 13.45
CA GLY A 48 10.11 1.78 14.16
C GLY A 48 8.64 1.44 14.50
N ASN A 49 7.73 2.42 14.49
CA ASN A 49 6.32 2.22 14.82
C ASN A 49 5.47 2.39 13.55
N GLN A 50 5.26 1.29 12.81
CA GLN A 50 4.29 1.25 11.72
C GLN A 50 2.88 1.36 12.32
N SER A 51 2.31 2.56 12.30
CA SER A 51 0.89 2.75 12.63
C SER A 51 0.05 2.40 11.40
N TYR A 52 -0.87 1.45 11.55
CA TYR A 52 -1.86 1.12 10.51
C TYR A 52 -3.16 1.93 10.66
N ALA A 53 -3.22 2.80 11.68
CA ALA A 53 -4.40 3.59 12.05
C ALA A 53 -4.08 5.09 12.12
N ASP A 54 -3.09 5.55 11.37
CA ASP A 54 -2.87 6.97 11.18
C ASP A 54 -3.86 7.56 10.16
N VAL A 55 -3.90 8.89 10.08
CA VAL A 55 -4.81 9.63 9.18
C VAL A 55 -4.65 9.22 7.72
N CYS A 56 -3.42 8.92 7.29
CA CYS A 56 -3.13 8.57 5.91
C CYS A 56 -3.49 7.11 5.61
N SER A 57 -3.22 6.18 6.52
CA SER A 57 -3.66 4.78 6.41
C SER A 57 -5.20 4.69 6.31
N LEU A 58 -5.93 5.45 7.13
CA LEU A 58 -7.38 5.50 7.08
C LEU A 58 -7.90 6.08 5.74
N PHE A 59 -7.30 7.15 5.26
CA PHE A 59 -7.64 7.72 3.94
C PHE A 59 -7.35 6.74 2.80
N LEU A 60 -6.22 6.05 2.85
CA LEU A 60 -5.82 5.05 1.87
C LEU A 60 -6.82 3.87 1.85
N LEU A 61 -7.22 3.38 3.03
CA LEU A 61 -8.24 2.34 3.18
C LEU A 61 -9.60 2.78 2.62
N GLN A 62 -10.01 4.02 2.88
CA GLN A 62 -11.24 4.57 2.34
C GLN A 62 -11.21 4.69 0.82
N MET A 63 -10.10 5.19 0.24
CA MET A 63 -9.96 5.29 -1.21
C MET A 63 -10.04 3.92 -1.89
N ALA A 64 -9.41 2.90 -1.30
CA ALA A 64 -9.51 1.53 -1.79
C ALA A 64 -10.94 0.96 -1.66
N CYS A 65 -11.63 1.29 -0.57
CA CYS A 65 -13.04 0.92 -0.37
C CYS A 65 -13.96 1.60 -1.41
N VAL A 66 -13.78 2.89 -1.67
CA VAL A 66 -14.52 3.63 -2.71
C VAL A 66 -14.31 3.01 -4.07
N LEU A 67 -13.07 2.66 -4.42
CA LEU A 67 -12.80 1.93 -5.65
C LEU A 67 -13.55 0.59 -5.68
N ASN A 68 -13.50 -0.20 -4.60
CA ASN A 68 -14.19 -1.49 -4.51
C ASN A 68 -15.74 -1.37 -4.58
N MET A 69 -16.32 -0.19 -4.38
CA MET A 69 -17.75 0.08 -4.58
C MET A 69 -18.09 0.47 -6.03
N ALA A 70 -17.11 0.88 -6.84
CA ALA A 70 -17.34 1.31 -8.22
C ALA A 70 -17.78 0.13 -9.11
N ALA A 71 -18.67 0.39 -10.08
CA ALA A 71 -19.33 -0.66 -10.89
C ALA A 71 -18.35 -1.66 -11.54
N GLY A 72 -17.20 -1.20 -12.05
CA GLY A 72 -16.17 -2.04 -12.64
C GLY A 72 -15.38 -2.90 -11.65
N TRP A 73 -15.42 -2.57 -10.35
CA TRP A 73 -14.54 -3.13 -9.31
C TRP A 73 -15.29 -3.83 -8.19
N ARG A 74 -16.63 -3.86 -8.19
CA ARG A 74 -17.45 -4.53 -7.16
C ARG A 74 -17.17 -6.03 -7.00
N ARG A 75 -16.67 -6.67 -8.06
CA ARG A 75 -16.29 -8.09 -8.04
C ARG A 75 -14.83 -8.30 -7.67
N ALA A 76 -14.06 -7.23 -7.55
CA ALA A 76 -12.65 -7.27 -7.20
C ALA A 76 -12.50 -7.67 -5.73
N ARG A 77 -11.47 -8.47 -5.43
CA ARG A 77 -11.16 -8.85 -4.04
C ARG A 77 -10.21 -7.83 -3.43
N LEU A 78 -10.65 -7.18 -2.36
CA LEU A 78 -9.82 -6.27 -1.57
C LEU A 78 -8.91 -7.08 -0.62
N ARG A 79 -7.59 -6.89 -0.73
CA ARG A 79 -6.56 -7.49 0.11
C ARG A 79 -5.76 -6.40 0.81
N ILE A 80 -5.59 -6.51 2.13
CA ILE A 80 -4.80 -5.57 2.93
C ILE A 80 -3.60 -6.31 3.50
N PHE A 81 -2.40 -5.76 3.30
CA PHE A 81 -1.14 -6.38 3.72
C PHE A 81 -0.59 -5.68 4.97
N LEU A 82 -0.39 -6.43 6.05
CA LEU A 82 0.19 -5.95 7.30
C LEU A 82 1.62 -6.48 7.42
N CYS A 83 2.59 -5.58 7.37
CA CYS A 83 4.00 -5.92 7.54
C CYS A 83 4.34 -6.15 9.01
N VAL A 84 4.85 -7.32 9.38
CA VAL A 84 5.16 -7.68 10.78
C VAL A 84 6.63 -8.05 10.96
N GLU A 85 7.20 -7.72 12.11
CA GLU A 85 8.53 -8.17 12.52
C GLU A 85 8.42 -9.51 13.26
N SER A 86 8.69 -10.60 12.55
CA SER A 86 8.59 -11.97 13.09
C SER A 86 9.76 -12.33 14.02
N ASP A 87 10.90 -11.65 13.90
CA ASP A 87 12.12 -11.92 14.70
C ASP A 87 12.00 -11.47 16.16
N SER A 88 11.02 -10.62 16.48
CA SER A 88 10.90 -10.00 17.81
C SER A 88 10.49 -10.98 18.93
N GLY A 89 10.13 -12.23 18.60
CA GLY A 89 9.71 -13.26 19.57
C GLY A 89 8.32 -12.99 20.19
N ASP A 90 7.90 -11.73 20.23
CA ASP A 90 6.61 -11.29 20.70
C ASP A 90 5.54 -11.49 19.63
N GLN A 91 4.57 -12.36 19.91
CA GLN A 91 3.34 -12.52 19.12
C GLN A 91 2.40 -11.29 19.22
N GLY A 92 2.92 -10.11 19.60
CA GLY A 92 2.16 -8.87 19.74
C GLY A 92 1.54 -8.38 18.42
N TRP A 93 2.01 -8.88 17.29
CA TRP A 93 1.39 -8.63 15.99
C TRP A 93 -0.02 -9.25 15.87
N LEU A 94 -0.32 -10.35 16.58
CA LEU A 94 -1.68 -10.94 16.62
C LEU A 94 -2.69 -9.96 17.24
N ALA A 95 -2.30 -9.31 18.34
CA ALA A 95 -3.15 -8.30 18.98
C ALA A 95 -3.35 -7.06 18.09
N LYS A 96 -2.30 -6.66 17.36
CA LYS A 96 -2.39 -5.58 16.36
C LYS A 96 -3.31 -5.97 15.21
N GLU A 97 -3.24 -7.21 14.73
CA GLU A 97 -4.11 -7.74 13.67
C GLU A 97 -5.58 -7.74 14.10
N GLU A 98 -5.89 -8.23 15.31
CA GLU A 98 -7.27 -8.27 15.80
C GLU A 98 -7.85 -6.86 15.95
N ARG A 99 -7.09 -5.94 16.55
CA ARG A 99 -7.50 -4.53 16.64
C ARG A 99 -7.74 -3.90 15.25
N PHE A 100 -6.90 -4.25 14.28
CA PHE A 100 -7.07 -3.77 12.91
C PHE A 100 -8.30 -4.40 12.22
N ARG A 101 -8.59 -5.67 12.49
CA ARG A 101 -9.82 -6.36 12.02
C ARG A 101 -11.08 -5.70 12.57
N GLU A 102 -11.09 -5.36 13.86
CA GLU A 102 -12.18 -4.60 14.48
C GLU A 102 -12.37 -3.22 13.82
N LEU A 103 -11.26 -2.52 13.55
CA LEU A 103 -11.28 -1.23 12.85
C LEU A 103 -11.91 -1.36 11.46
N LEU A 104 -11.50 -2.35 10.66
CA LEU A 104 -12.12 -2.61 9.36
C LEU A 104 -13.61 -2.92 9.47
N GLY A 105 -14.01 -3.66 10.52
CA GLY A 105 -15.40 -3.91 10.86
C GLY A 105 -16.20 -2.62 11.11
N LYS A 106 -15.66 -1.71 11.93
CA LYS A 106 -16.26 -0.38 12.20
C LYS A 106 -16.37 0.46 10.93
N LEU A 107 -15.37 0.40 10.06
CA LEU A 107 -15.36 1.09 8.76
C LEU A 107 -16.23 0.39 7.70
N ARG A 108 -16.81 -0.78 8.00
CA ARG A 108 -17.57 -1.63 7.07
C ARG A 108 -16.78 -2.04 5.83
N ILE A 109 -15.46 -2.14 5.94
CA ILE A 109 -14.57 -2.53 4.86
C ILE A 109 -14.45 -4.06 4.85
N ARG A 110 -14.92 -4.69 3.77
CA ARG A 110 -14.80 -6.15 3.56
C ARG A 110 -13.50 -6.47 2.82
N ALA A 111 -12.46 -6.83 3.56
CA ALA A 111 -11.15 -7.14 2.99
C ALA A 111 -10.56 -8.43 3.58
N THR A 112 -9.68 -9.08 2.82
CA THR A 112 -8.81 -10.14 3.35
C THR A 112 -7.54 -9.52 3.91
N ILE A 113 -7.22 -9.78 5.17
CA ILE A 113 -5.94 -9.39 5.78
C ILE A 113 -4.87 -10.43 5.42
N LYS A 114 -3.68 -9.97 5.04
CA LYS A 114 -2.50 -10.78 4.73
C LYS A 114 -1.34 -10.31 5.60
N ILE A 115 -0.77 -11.21 6.37
CA ILE A 115 0.40 -10.93 7.19
C ILE A 115 1.65 -11.17 6.34
N VAL A 116 2.55 -10.20 6.33
CA VAL A 116 3.78 -10.22 5.54
C VAL A 116 4.97 -10.01 6.47
N PRO A 117 5.81 -11.02 6.69
CA PRO A 117 7.08 -10.83 7.38
C PRO A 117 7.97 -9.91 6.52
N TRP A 118 8.54 -8.87 7.11
CA TRP A 118 9.42 -7.93 6.40
C TRP A 118 10.75 -7.71 7.13
N ASP A 119 11.11 -8.64 8.02
CA ASP A 119 12.32 -8.60 8.84
C ASP A 119 13.60 -8.35 8.02
N SER A 120 13.71 -8.94 6.83
CA SER A 120 14.84 -8.71 5.92
C SER A 120 15.02 -7.23 5.56
N ALA A 121 13.93 -6.52 5.28
CA ALA A 121 13.96 -5.09 4.98
C ALA A 121 14.28 -4.28 6.25
N VAL A 122 13.70 -4.65 7.39
CA VAL A 122 13.98 -3.97 8.68
C VAL A 122 15.44 -4.11 9.08
N ARG A 123 16.07 -5.27 8.86
CA ARG A 123 17.50 -5.49 9.13
C ARG A 123 18.38 -4.58 8.28
N LEU A 124 18.06 -4.39 6.99
CA LEU A 124 18.78 -3.45 6.12
C LEU A 124 18.63 -2.00 6.62
N LEU A 125 17.44 -1.65 7.08
CA LEU A 125 17.17 -0.32 7.63
C LEU A 125 17.93 -0.05 8.93
N ARG A 126 17.99 -1.05 9.83
CA ARG A 126 18.70 -0.97 11.12
C ARG A 126 20.22 -1.08 11.00
N GLY A 127 20.70 -1.82 10.01
CA GLY A 127 22.13 -2.03 9.74
C GLY A 127 22.81 -0.85 9.05
N SER A 128 22.06 0.16 8.61
CA SER A 128 22.64 1.40 8.12
C SER A 128 23.11 2.25 9.30
N ASP A 129 24.44 2.37 9.49
CA ASP A 129 25.12 3.14 10.55
C ASP A 129 24.65 4.61 10.68
N SER A 130 23.87 5.11 9.71
CA SER A 130 23.36 6.49 9.68
C SER A 130 21.93 6.65 10.20
N GLY A 131 21.19 5.58 10.54
CA GLY A 131 19.87 5.60 11.21
C GLY A 131 18.72 6.39 10.53
N SER A 132 19.01 7.12 9.47
CA SER A 132 18.17 8.15 8.87
C SER A 132 18.19 8.12 7.34
N VAL A 133 19.13 7.39 6.72
CA VAL A 133 19.29 7.38 5.26
C VAL A 133 18.64 6.12 4.71
N VAL A 134 17.57 6.32 3.95
CA VAL A 134 16.94 5.25 3.16
C VAL A 134 17.89 4.86 2.04
N THR A 135 18.51 3.67 2.15
CA THR A 135 19.47 3.17 1.15
C THR A 135 18.76 2.53 -0.05
N GLU A 136 19.49 2.37 -1.15
CA GLU A 136 18.96 1.74 -2.36
C GLU A 136 18.67 0.26 -2.14
N GLU A 137 19.49 -0.44 -1.34
CA GLU A 137 19.31 -1.85 -1.01
C GLU A 137 18.00 -2.07 -0.24
N PHE A 138 17.70 -1.18 0.71
CA PHE A 138 16.44 -1.22 1.44
C PHE A 138 15.25 -1.00 0.50
N LEU A 139 15.32 0.00 -0.39
CA LEU A 139 14.25 0.28 -1.35
C LEU A 139 14.02 -0.89 -2.31
N SER A 140 15.09 -1.52 -2.77
CA SER A 140 15.03 -2.71 -3.62
C SER A 140 14.40 -3.89 -2.87
N ALA A 141 14.77 -4.12 -1.61
CA ALA A 141 14.17 -5.17 -0.79
C ALA A 141 12.67 -4.94 -0.56
N VAL A 142 12.25 -3.69 -0.31
CA VAL A 142 10.82 -3.34 -0.19
C VAL A 142 10.10 -3.53 -1.52
N ASN A 143 10.71 -3.13 -2.65
CA ASN A 143 10.13 -3.36 -3.98
C ASN A 143 9.95 -4.86 -4.27
N GLN A 144 10.93 -5.69 -3.92
CA GLN A 144 10.84 -7.15 -4.06
C GLN A 144 9.70 -7.72 -3.21
N LEU A 145 9.58 -7.29 -1.95
CA LEU A 145 8.47 -7.67 -1.07
C LEU A 145 7.10 -7.34 -1.69
N LEU A 146 6.96 -6.13 -2.23
CA LEU A 146 5.75 -5.69 -2.93
C LEU A 146 5.47 -6.56 -4.17
N LYS A 147 6.50 -6.93 -4.94
CA LYS A 147 6.34 -7.82 -6.09
C LYS A 147 5.90 -9.22 -5.65
N GLU A 148 6.56 -9.82 -4.68
CA GLU A 148 6.27 -11.16 -4.20
C GLU A 148 4.81 -11.31 -3.75
N HIS A 149 4.28 -10.31 -3.04
CA HIS A 149 2.94 -10.38 -2.48
C HIS A 149 1.83 -9.77 -3.35
N SER A 150 2.18 -8.83 -4.23
CA SER A 150 1.19 -8.06 -4.99
C SER A 150 1.34 -8.10 -6.50
N THR A 151 2.22 -8.89 -7.13
CA THR A 151 2.40 -8.87 -8.62
C THR A 151 1.11 -9.08 -9.42
N SER A 152 0.17 -9.91 -8.96
CA SER A 152 -1.09 -10.18 -9.68
C SER A 152 -2.18 -9.11 -9.49
N ALA A 153 -1.94 -8.07 -8.69
CA ALA A 153 -2.94 -7.05 -8.43
C ALA A 153 -3.23 -6.16 -9.63
N ALA A 154 -4.52 -5.92 -9.86
CA ALA A 154 -4.98 -5.00 -10.90
C ALA A 154 -4.63 -3.55 -10.53
N VAL A 155 -4.61 -3.22 -9.24
CA VAL A 155 -4.13 -1.94 -8.72
C VAL A 155 -3.62 -2.10 -7.28
N ARG A 156 -2.58 -1.32 -6.94
CA ARG A 156 -1.99 -1.25 -5.60
C ARG A 156 -2.17 0.14 -5.01
N PHE A 157 -2.54 0.21 -3.74
CA PHE A 157 -2.56 1.43 -2.95
C PHE A 157 -1.37 1.39 -2.00
N LEU A 158 -0.46 2.34 -2.16
CA LEU A 158 0.74 2.49 -1.35
C LEU A 158 0.77 3.86 -0.68
N TYR A 159 1.46 3.94 0.44
CA TYR A 159 1.74 5.21 1.09
C TYR A 159 2.66 6.08 0.21
N LEU A 160 2.34 7.37 0.07
CA LEU A 160 3.25 8.38 -0.49
C LEU A 160 3.98 9.07 0.67
N PRO A 161 5.30 8.83 0.84
CA PRO A 161 6.09 9.49 1.86
C PRO A 161 6.02 11.02 1.71
N ARG A 162 6.27 11.73 2.81
CA ARG A 162 6.34 13.19 2.73
C ARG A 162 7.62 13.57 1.97
N PRO A 163 7.55 14.44 0.95
CA PRO A 163 8.74 14.92 0.27
C PRO A 163 9.66 15.67 1.25
N PRO A 164 10.98 15.67 1.03
CA PRO A 164 11.93 16.42 1.85
C PRO A 164 11.61 17.93 1.79
N ALA A 165 11.88 18.64 2.90
CA ALA A 165 11.72 20.09 2.94
C ALA A 165 12.76 20.82 2.09
N ASP A 166 13.95 20.23 1.95
CA ASP A 166 15.02 20.74 1.10
C ASP A 166 14.79 20.34 -0.36
N SER A 167 14.64 21.34 -1.22
CA SER A 167 14.43 21.15 -2.66
C SER A 167 15.60 20.44 -3.34
N ASN A 168 16.83 20.54 -2.81
CA ASN A 168 18.01 19.87 -3.37
C ASN A 168 17.89 18.34 -3.30
N GLN A 169 17.06 17.82 -2.39
CA GLN A 169 16.81 16.39 -2.23
C GLN A 169 15.64 15.89 -3.10
N SER A 170 15.02 16.75 -3.92
CA SER A 170 13.87 16.37 -4.75
C SER A 170 14.21 15.26 -5.75
N GLN A 171 15.39 15.33 -6.39
CA GLN A 171 15.83 14.30 -7.34
C GLN A 171 16.03 12.95 -6.66
N GLN A 172 16.65 12.96 -5.48
CA GLN A 172 16.82 11.76 -4.67
C GLN A 172 15.46 11.18 -4.28
N TYR A 173 14.53 12.01 -3.79
CA TYR A 173 13.18 11.58 -3.44
C TYR A 173 12.44 10.93 -4.62
N LEU A 174 12.51 11.52 -5.81
CA LEU A 174 11.91 10.94 -7.02
C LEU A 174 12.57 9.62 -7.41
N ALA A 175 13.90 9.51 -7.32
CA ALA A 175 14.62 8.26 -7.57
C ALA A 175 14.20 7.17 -6.58
N GLN A 176 14.01 7.51 -5.29
CA GLN A 176 13.54 6.57 -4.28
C GLN A 176 12.13 6.03 -4.59
N LEU A 177 11.21 6.92 -4.99
CA LEU A 177 9.87 6.51 -5.45
C LEU A 177 9.94 5.64 -6.71
N ASP A 178 10.87 5.95 -7.61
CA ASP A 178 11.09 5.19 -8.84
C ASP A 178 11.55 3.76 -8.53
N THR A 179 12.57 3.59 -7.69
CA THR A 179 13.04 2.28 -7.23
C THR A 179 11.94 1.51 -6.49
N LEU A 180 11.27 2.16 -5.54
CA LEU A 180 10.22 1.52 -4.72
C LEU A 180 9.09 0.94 -5.58
N THR A 181 8.68 1.65 -6.63
CA THR A 181 7.50 1.27 -7.42
C THR A 181 7.84 0.65 -8.78
N GLN A 182 9.12 0.39 -9.06
CA GLN A 182 9.58 -0.13 -10.35
C GLN A 182 8.95 -1.48 -10.66
N GLY A 183 8.27 -1.58 -11.81
CA GLY A 183 7.72 -2.85 -12.30
C GLY A 183 6.55 -3.42 -11.48
N LEU A 184 5.91 -2.62 -10.62
CA LEU A 184 4.72 -3.06 -9.88
C LEU A 184 3.44 -3.05 -10.72
N GLY A 185 3.41 -2.34 -11.85
CA GLY A 185 2.16 -2.08 -12.58
C GLY A 185 1.31 -1.00 -11.89
N PRO A 186 0.00 -0.91 -12.19
CA PRO A 186 -0.84 0.19 -11.71
C PRO A 186 -0.77 0.38 -10.20
N THR A 187 -0.32 1.56 -9.79
CA THR A 187 -0.05 1.90 -8.38
C THR A 187 -0.52 3.33 -8.09
N LEU A 188 -1.27 3.49 -7.01
CA LEU A 188 -1.70 4.76 -6.45
C LEU A 188 -0.90 5.03 -5.16
N LEU A 189 -0.05 6.04 -5.19
CA LEU A 189 0.69 6.53 -4.04
C LEU A 189 -0.12 7.64 -3.36
N ILE A 190 -0.50 7.44 -2.10
CA ILE A 190 -1.45 8.32 -1.39
C ILE A 190 -0.80 8.99 -0.19
N HIS A 191 -0.98 10.31 -0.07
CA HIS A 191 -0.67 11.08 1.12
C HIS A 191 -1.94 11.76 1.65
N GLY A 192 -2.41 11.32 2.81
CA GLY A 192 -3.54 11.92 3.53
C GLY A 192 -3.06 12.82 4.67
N LEU A 193 -3.60 14.04 4.74
CA LEU A 193 -3.30 15.01 5.81
C LEU A 193 -4.50 15.30 6.70
N THR A 194 -5.72 15.16 6.16
CA THR A 194 -6.96 15.50 6.87
C THR A 194 -7.73 14.23 7.20
N PRO A 195 -8.25 14.06 8.43
CA PRO A 195 -9.17 12.98 8.75
C PRO A 195 -10.39 13.02 7.83
N VAL A 196 -10.70 11.86 7.28
CA VAL A 196 -11.77 11.63 6.29
C VAL A 196 -12.78 10.60 6.81
N THR A 197 -12.49 9.99 7.96
CA THR A 197 -13.40 9.13 8.72
C THR A 197 -14.04 9.93 9.86
N CYS A 198 -15.37 10.01 9.88
CA CYS A 198 -16.12 10.36 11.10
C CYS A 198 -16.23 9.09 11.95
N THR A 199 -15.14 8.73 12.61
CA THR A 199 -15.19 7.75 13.68
C THR A 199 -14.82 8.48 14.95
N GLU A 200 -15.78 8.67 15.85
CA GLU A 200 -15.47 8.87 17.27
C GLU A 200 -14.76 7.58 17.71
N LEU A 201 -13.42 7.58 17.62
CA LEU A 201 -12.56 6.50 18.11
C LEU A 201 -12.16 6.80 19.54
#